data_AF-A0A2V9FBS4-F1
#
_entry.id   AF-A0A2V9FBS4-F1
#
_cell.length_a   1.000
_cell.length_b   1.000
_cell.length_c   1.000
_cell.angle_alpha   90.00
_cell.angle_beta   90.00
_cell.angle_gamma   90.00
#
_symmetry.space_group_name_H-M   'P 1'
#
loop_
_entity.id
_entity.type
_entity.pdbx_description
1 polymer ?
#
loop_
_entity_poly.entity_id
_entity_poly.type
_entity_poly.pdbx_seq_one_letter_code
_entity_poly.pdbx_strand_id
1 'polypeptide(L)'
;MIYSWGYGCRTGFAPSGFAPSAISGAACPTMQVPGPTLIVTEGQTVTVRLTNNLPNSAGNTSTQFPGFQVTSTLGVNGLLTREAGHSTVNNTVVYTFVASSPGTHAYYSGTQSDLQVEMGLYGAIIVLPNAVPAACTSGLAAANRAVEINFGETDYRLSASAYDHVKSCYDREYLFQFSEMDP
;
A
#
# COMPACT_ATOMS: atom_id res chain seq x y z
N MET A 1 5.69 -6.70 28.23
CA MET A 1 5.58 -5.52 27.36
C MET A 1 5.70 -6.03 25.94
N ILE A 2 4.68 -5.84 25.10
CA ILE A 2 4.68 -6.27 23.70
C ILE A 2 5.31 -5.14 22.90
N TYR A 3 6.34 -5.45 22.10
CA TYR A 3 6.91 -4.50 21.15
C TYR A 3 6.49 -4.92 19.75
N SER A 4 6.28 -3.96 18.86
CA SER A 4 5.95 -4.18 17.46
C SER A 4 6.80 -3.28 16.57
N TRP A 5 6.97 -3.70 15.33
CA TRP A 5 7.58 -2.93 14.27
C TRP A 5 6.50 -2.58 13.24
N GLY A 6 6.65 -1.46 12.58
CA GLY A 6 5.67 -1.03 11.58
C GLY A 6 6.34 -0.24 10.48
N TYR A 7 5.81 -0.39 9.28
CA TYR A 7 6.12 0.56 8.22
C TYR A 7 5.42 1.89 8.50
N GLY A 8 5.96 2.97 7.97
CA GLY A 8 5.41 4.30 8.14
C GLY A 8 6.02 5.29 7.16
N CYS A 9 5.49 6.49 7.12
CA CYS A 9 6.07 7.55 6.31
C CYS A 9 7.25 8.19 7.02
N ARG A 10 8.32 8.43 6.27
CA ARG A 10 9.48 9.16 6.78
C ARG A 10 9.07 10.60 7.13
N THR A 11 9.55 11.10 8.27
CA THR A 11 9.38 12.50 8.66
C THR A 11 9.87 13.44 7.56
N GLY A 12 9.03 14.42 7.19
CA GLY A 12 9.34 15.37 6.11
C GLY A 12 9.16 14.81 4.69
N PHE A 13 8.66 13.58 4.54
CA PHE A 13 8.34 12.97 3.26
C PHE A 13 6.86 12.55 3.25
N ALA A 14 5.99 13.47 2.84
CA ALA A 14 4.57 13.18 2.66
C ALA A 14 4.33 12.48 1.32
N PRO A 15 3.37 11.54 1.24
CA PRO A 15 2.89 11.04 -0.05
C PRO A 15 2.33 12.21 -0.88
N SER A 16 2.16 11.99 -2.19
CA SER A 16 1.59 13.00 -3.10
C SER A 16 0.17 13.44 -2.72
N GLY A 17 -0.54 12.62 -1.95
CA GLY A 17 -1.82 12.92 -1.34
C GLY A 17 -2.33 11.73 -0.52
N PHE A 18 -3.50 11.92 0.08
CA PHE A 18 -4.27 10.84 0.71
C PHE A 18 -5.53 10.59 -0.10
N ALA A 19 -5.92 9.33 -0.18
CA ALA A 19 -7.14 8.93 -0.85
C ALA A 19 -8.03 8.10 0.11
N PRO A 20 -9.36 8.25 0.04
CA PRO A 20 -10.10 9.27 -0.72
C PRO A 20 -9.80 10.69 -0.23
N SER A 21 -9.73 11.67 -1.15
CA SER A 21 -9.47 13.08 -0.81
C SER A 21 -10.53 13.70 0.10
N ALA A 22 -11.71 13.07 0.16
CA ALA A 22 -12.80 13.41 1.06
C ALA A 22 -12.50 13.14 2.55
N ILE A 23 -11.49 12.30 2.88
CA ILE A 23 -11.08 12.08 4.26
C ILE A 23 -10.25 13.27 4.74
N SER A 24 -10.80 14.03 5.70
CA SER A 24 -10.10 15.13 6.34
C SER A 24 -9.19 14.64 7.47
N GLY A 25 -8.05 15.31 7.67
CA GLY A 25 -7.11 14.98 8.74
C GLY A 25 -6.29 13.69 8.53
N ALA A 26 -6.27 13.15 7.30
CA ALA A 26 -5.43 12.01 6.97
C ALA A 26 -3.95 12.33 7.20
N ALA A 27 -3.26 11.41 7.86
CA ALA A 27 -1.84 11.52 8.19
C ALA A 27 -1.15 10.18 7.95
N CYS A 28 0.16 10.22 7.75
CA CYS A 28 0.98 9.02 7.66
C CYS A 28 2.04 9.08 8.77
N PRO A 29 1.82 8.38 9.90
CA PRO A 29 2.77 8.36 10.99
C PRO A 29 4.06 7.63 10.60
N THR A 30 5.11 7.81 11.39
CA THR A 30 6.41 7.14 11.21
C THR A 30 6.38 5.64 11.51
N MET A 31 5.31 5.15 12.14
CA MET A 31 5.07 3.75 12.44
C MET A 31 3.55 3.51 12.53
N GLN A 32 3.07 2.46 11.86
CA GLN A 32 1.71 1.95 11.94
C GLN A 32 1.69 0.45 11.67
N VAL A 33 0.70 -0.24 12.24
CA VAL A 33 0.41 -1.65 12.00
C VAL A 33 -1.09 -1.79 11.72
N PRO A 34 -1.50 -2.24 10.52
CA PRO A 34 -0.69 -2.50 9.34
C PRO A 34 0.07 -1.26 8.83
N GLY A 35 1.06 -1.48 7.97
CA GLY A 35 1.78 -0.42 7.25
C GLY A 35 0.85 0.45 6.38
N PRO A 36 1.34 1.62 5.89
CA PRO A 36 0.53 2.50 5.05
C PRO A 36 -0.04 1.77 3.83
N THR A 37 -1.33 1.96 3.56
CA THR A 37 -1.92 1.45 2.31
C THR A 37 -1.44 2.31 1.15
N LEU A 38 -0.71 1.70 0.22
CA LEU A 38 -0.23 2.37 -0.98
C LEU A 38 -1.33 2.35 -2.04
N ILE A 39 -1.77 3.51 -2.50
CA ILE A 39 -2.82 3.61 -3.53
C ILE A 39 -2.18 4.17 -4.79
N VAL A 40 -2.22 3.40 -5.88
CA VAL A 40 -1.58 3.71 -7.15
C VAL A 40 -2.53 3.40 -8.30
N THR A 41 -2.30 3.99 -9.48
CA THR A 41 -3.09 3.67 -10.68
C THR A 41 -2.38 2.64 -11.54
N GLU A 42 -3.16 1.76 -12.19
CA GLU A 42 -2.64 0.77 -13.12
C GLU A 42 -1.79 1.41 -14.23
N GLY A 43 -0.62 0.82 -14.48
CA GLY A 43 0.37 1.33 -15.44
C GLY A 43 1.31 2.39 -14.88
N GLN A 44 1.09 2.86 -13.64
CA GLN A 44 1.98 3.82 -13.00
C GLN A 44 3.29 3.15 -12.55
N THR A 45 4.41 3.84 -12.78
CA THR A 45 5.70 3.48 -12.18
C THR A 45 5.74 3.93 -10.72
N VAL A 46 5.89 2.97 -9.81
CA VAL A 46 5.96 3.17 -8.37
C VAL A 46 7.42 3.09 -7.94
N THR A 47 7.86 4.03 -7.11
CA THR A 47 9.18 4.00 -6.47
C THR A 47 9.03 4.08 -4.96
N VAL A 48 9.47 3.04 -4.26
CA VAL A 48 9.44 2.93 -2.80
C VAL A 48 10.86 3.04 -2.27
N ARG A 49 11.12 4.04 -1.43
CA ARG A 49 12.40 4.22 -0.75
C ARG A 49 12.26 3.78 0.71
N LEU A 50 12.72 2.57 1.01
CA LEU A 50 12.66 1.99 2.35
C LEU A 50 13.93 2.37 3.13
N THR A 51 13.75 3.10 4.25
CA THR A 51 14.83 3.43 5.18
C THR A 51 14.66 2.62 6.47
N ASN A 52 15.69 1.86 6.84
CA ASN A 52 15.71 1.08 8.07
C ASN A 52 16.06 1.96 9.27
N ASN A 53 15.08 2.16 10.16
CA ASN A 53 15.23 2.82 11.46
C ASN A 53 15.02 1.86 12.64
N LEU A 54 15.00 0.55 12.40
CA LEU A 54 14.90 -0.45 13.47
C LEU A 54 16.21 -0.48 14.29
N PRO A 55 16.20 -1.01 15.52
CA PRO A 55 17.45 -1.21 16.27
C PRO A 55 18.42 -2.14 15.53
N ASN A 56 19.73 -1.97 15.71
CA ASN A 56 20.73 -2.86 15.09
C ASN A 56 20.51 -4.34 15.42
N SER A 57 19.95 -4.65 16.60
CA SER A 57 19.59 -6.02 17.00
C SER A 57 18.46 -6.65 16.19
N ALA A 58 17.62 -5.84 15.52
CA ALA A 58 16.58 -6.31 14.59
C ALA A 58 17.15 -6.70 13.21
N GLY A 59 18.41 -6.35 12.95
CA GLY A 59 19.09 -6.61 11.69
C GLY A 59 18.60 -5.74 10.53
N ASN A 60 18.89 -6.21 9.32
CA ASN A 60 18.44 -5.57 8.09
C ASN A 60 16.93 -5.76 7.91
N THR A 61 16.30 -4.90 7.13
CA THR A 61 14.90 -5.03 6.71
C THR A 61 14.79 -4.87 5.20
N SER A 62 13.78 -5.51 4.62
CA SER A 62 13.42 -5.33 3.22
C SER A 62 11.91 -5.23 3.07
N THR A 63 11.43 -5.03 1.85
CA THR A 63 10.02 -5.14 1.50
C THR A 63 9.89 -5.85 0.16
N GLN A 64 9.00 -6.83 0.11
CA GLN A 64 8.59 -7.55 -1.09
C GLN A 64 7.26 -7.02 -1.58
N PHE A 65 7.12 -6.98 -2.91
CA PHE A 65 5.86 -6.64 -3.60
C PHE A 65 5.46 -7.80 -4.51
N PRO A 66 4.93 -8.91 -3.97
CA PRO A 66 4.38 -10.00 -4.77
C PRO A 66 3.37 -9.49 -5.80
N GLY A 67 3.37 -10.11 -6.98
CA GLY A 67 2.54 -9.67 -8.11
C GLY A 67 3.20 -8.63 -9.00
N PHE A 68 4.33 -8.05 -8.61
CA PHE A 68 5.06 -7.05 -9.41
C PHE A 68 6.49 -7.49 -9.73
N GLN A 69 6.98 -7.08 -10.90
CA GLN A 69 8.38 -7.22 -11.27
C GLN A 69 9.16 -6.04 -10.70
N VAL A 70 9.90 -6.28 -9.61
CA VAL A 70 10.59 -5.24 -8.85
C VAL A 70 12.06 -5.17 -9.25
N THR A 71 12.51 -3.99 -9.64
CA THR A 71 13.94 -3.65 -9.74
C THR A 71 14.35 -2.94 -8.46
N SER A 72 15.51 -3.30 -7.90
CA SER A 72 16.02 -2.70 -6.68
C SER A 72 17.41 -2.10 -6.86
N THR A 73 17.66 -0.96 -6.21
CA THR A 73 18.95 -0.25 -6.21
C THR A 73 19.31 0.15 -4.78
N LEU A 74 20.59 0.48 -4.54
CA LEU A 74 21.16 0.66 -3.21
C LEU A 74 21.04 -0.63 -2.36
N GLY A 75 21.11 -0.50 -1.03
CA GLY A 75 21.01 -1.64 -0.12
C GLY A 75 22.16 -2.65 -0.22
N VAL A 76 21.99 -3.77 0.48
CA VAL A 76 22.80 -4.99 0.32
C VAL A 76 21.96 -6.10 -0.31
N ASN A 77 22.58 -7.11 -0.91
CA ASN A 77 21.86 -8.28 -1.39
C ASN A 77 21.37 -9.10 -0.18
N GLY A 78 20.06 -9.33 -0.08
CA GLY A 78 19.45 -10.30 0.83
C GLY A 78 19.05 -11.58 0.11
N LEU A 79 18.32 -12.46 0.81
CA LEU A 79 17.91 -13.77 0.27
C LEU A 79 16.86 -13.64 -0.84
N LEU A 80 15.81 -12.85 -0.60
CA LEU A 80 14.68 -12.70 -1.51
C LEU A 80 14.71 -11.39 -2.31
N THR A 81 15.41 -10.37 -1.79
CA THR A 81 15.51 -9.04 -2.38
C THR A 81 16.67 -8.27 -1.77
N ARG A 82 16.90 -7.03 -2.23
CA ARG A 82 17.86 -6.14 -1.58
C ARG A 82 17.30 -5.60 -0.27
N GLU A 83 18.18 -5.39 0.70
CA GLU A 83 17.82 -5.01 2.06
C GLU A 83 18.40 -3.64 2.42
N ALA A 84 17.64 -2.90 3.23
CA ALA A 84 18.13 -1.74 3.95
C ALA A 84 18.84 -2.21 5.22
N GLY A 85 20.17 -2.26 5.18
CA GLY A 85 21.01 -2.55 6.35
C GLY A 85 21.55 -1.29 7.02
N HIS A 86 21.89 -1.37 8.30
CA HIS A 86 22.47 -0.26 9.07
C HIS A 86 23.85 0.22 8.58
N SER A 87 24.48 -0.55 7.69
CA SER A 87 25.76 -0.20 7.07
C SER A 87 25.60 0.34 5.63
N THR A 88 24.37 0.42 5.10
CA THR A 88 24.15 0.91 3.73
C THR A 88 24.09 2.43 3.69
N VAL A 89 24.26 3.00 2.50
CA VAL A 89 24.13 4.45 2.30
C VAL A 89 22.75 4.92 2.77
N ASN A 90 22.74 5.73 3.83
CA ASN A 90 21.52 6.22 4.50
C ASN A 90 20.59 5.10 5.01
N ASN A 91 21.10 3.91 5.32
CA ASN A 91 20.29 2.75 5.74
C ASN A 91 19.10 2.48 4.81
N THR A 92 19.31 2.63 3.49
CA THR A 92 18.20 2.68 2.54
C THR A 92 18.39 1.72 1.37
N VAL A 93 17.26 1.17 0.91
CA VAL A 93 17.08 0.48 -0.36
C VAL A 93 15.94 1.14 -1.16
N VAL A 94 16.05 1.12 -2.48
CA VAL A 94 15.03 1.68 -3.38
C VAL A 94 14.47 0.56 -4.24
N TYR A 95 13.14 0.41 -4.24
CA TYR A 95 12.39 -0.52 -5.08
C TYR A 95 11.61 0.26 -6.13
N THR A 96 11.65 -0.20 -7.38
CA THR A 96 10.89 0.38 -8.49
C THR A 96 10.17 -0.72 -9.24
N PHE A 97 8.88 -0.54 -9.51
CA PHE A 97 8.06 -1.47 -10.28
C PHE A 97 6.93 -0.73 -11.00
N VAL A 98 6.33 -1.38 -11.99
CA VAL A 98 5.11 -0.89 -12.66
C VAL A 98 3.91 -1.59 -12.04
N ALA A 99 2.90 -0.83 -11.63
CA ALA A 99 1.64 -1.37 -11.11
C ALA A 99 0.79 -1.95 -12.25
N SER A 100 1.16 -3.12 -12.77
CA SER A 100 0.62 -3.66 -14.03
C SER A 100 -0.69 -4.43 -13.92
N SER A 101 -1.18 -4.70 -12.70
CA SER A 101 -2.36 -5.53 -12.50
C SER A 101 -3.28 -4.88 -11.47
N PRO A 102 -4.50 -4.49 -11.87
CA PRO A 102 -5.46 -3.85 -10.98
C PRO A 102 -5.85 -4.82 -9.85
N GLY A 103 -6.12 -4.29 -8.67
CA GLY A 103 -6.53 -5.07 -7.52
C GLY A 103 -5.77 -4.78 -6.23
N THR A 104 -6.09 -5.56 -5.20
CA THR A 104 -5.43 -5.48 -3.89
C THR A 104 -4.31 -6.50 -3.81
N HIS A 105 -3.10 -6.04 -3.53
CA HIS A 105 -1.93 -6.90 -3.28
C HIS A 105 -1.35 -6.58 -1.90
N ALA A 106 -0.58 -7.51 -1.36
CA ALA A 106 0.12 -7.32 -0.09
C ALA A 106 1.57 -6.90 -0.34
N TYR A 107 2.16 -6.19 0.61
CA TYR A 107 3.60 -6.06 0.73
C TYR A 107 4.03 -6.43 2.15
N TYR A 108 5.21 -6.99 2.30
CA TYR A 108 5.71 -7.48 3.59
C TYR A 108 7.22 -7.65 3.58
N SER A 109 7.84 -7.81 4.75
CA SER A 109 9.29 -7.99 4.82
C SER A 109 9.78 -9.30 4.19
N GLY A 110 10.92 -9.24 3.48
CA GLY A 110 11.56 -10.39 2.83
C GLY A 110 12.87 -10.87 3.47
N THR A 111 13.33 -10.26 4.57
CA THR A 111 14.64 -10.57 5.18
C THR A 111 14.55 -11.62 6.30
N GLN A 112 13.53 -11.51 7.15
CA GLN A 112 13.19 -12.45 8.21
C GLN A 112 11.67 -12.49 8.29
N SER A 113 11.02 -13.12 7.31
CA SER A 113 9.57 -13.01 7.14
C SER A 113 8.79 -13.66 8.28
N ASP A 114 9.37 -14.65 8.97
CA ASP A 114 8.85 -15.23 10.21
C ASP A 114 8.73 -14.15 11.30
N LEU A 115 9.83 -13.51 11.66
CA LEU A 115 9.84 -12.53 12.74
C LEU A 115 9.27 -11.18 12.30
N GLN A 116 9.76 -10.60 11.22
CA GLN A 116 9.44 -9.21 10.87
C GLN A 116 7.98 -9.02 10.46
N VAL A 117 7.35 -10.01 9.83
CA VAL A 117 5.92 -9.92 9.48
C VAL A 117 5.05 -10.06 10.72
N GLU A 118 5.33 -11.03 11.59
CA GLU A 118 4.64 -11.18 12.90
C GLU A 118 4.78 -9.93 13.77
N MET A 119 5.96 -9.30 13.70
CA MET A 119 6.22 -8.04 14.40
C MET A 119 5.48 -6.84 13.79
N GLY A 120 4.89 -6.95 12.60
CA GLY A 120 4.04 -5.91 11.99
C GLY A 120 4.55 -5.30 10.68
N LEU A 121 5.64 -5.81 10.09
CA LEU A 121 6.15 -5.33 8.80
C LEU A 121 5.39 -5.93 7.61
N TYR A 122 4.12 -5.54 7.49
CA TYR A 122 3.25 -5.84 6.36
C TYR A 122 2.30 -4.68 6.07
N GLY A 123 1.71 -4.65 4.88
CA GLY A 123 0.68 -3.69 4.48
C GLY A 123 0.07 -4.04 3.13
N ALA A 124 -0.77 -3.15 2.61
CA ALA A 124 -1.45 -3.35 1.33
C ALA A 124 -1.04 -2.34 0.27
N ILE A 125 -1.07 -2.77 -0.98
CA ILE A 125 -1.07 -1.90 -2.15
C ILE A 125 -2.36 -2.13 -2.95
N ILE A 126 -3.09 -1.05 -3.19
CA ILE A 126 -4.28 -1.02 -4.02
C ILE A 126 -3.89 -0.41 -5.37
N VAL A 127 -4.00 -1.22 -6.42
CA VAL A 127 -3.85 -0.77 -7.80
C VAL A 127 -5.23 -0.48 -8.36
N LEU A 128 -5.53 0.81 -8.50
CA LEU A 128 -6.78 1.28 -9.09
C LEU A 128 -6.74 1.05 -10.60
N PRO A 129 -7.84 0.54 -11.19
CA PRO A 129 -7.94 0.40 -12.64
C PRO A 129 -7.77 1.75 -13.33
N ASN A 130 -7.07 1.77 -14.47
CA ASN A 130 -6.94 3.01 -15.26
C ASN A 130 -8.12 3.23 -16.22
N ALA A 131 -8.92 2.18 -16.46
CA ALA A 131 -10.10 2.23 -17.30
C ALA A 131 -11.35 1.97 -16.45
N VAL A 132 -12.35 2.83 -16.61
CA VAL A 132 -13.66 2.61 -15.99
C VAL A 132 -14.57 1.97 -17.04
N PRO A 133 -15.10 0.76 -16.80
CA PRO A 133 -16.07 0.17 -17.71
C PRO A 133 -17.32 1.04 -17.82
N ALA A 134 -17.84 1.23 -19.04
CA ALA A 134 -19.00 2.10 -19.30
C ALA A 134 -20.26 1.68 -18.51
N ALA A 135 -20.36 0.40 -18.13
CA ALA A 135 -21.42 -0.11 -17.26
C ALA A 135 -21.43 0.54 -15.87
N CYS A 136 -20.27 1.03 -15.39
CA CYS A 136 -20.12 1.64 -14.07
C CYS A 136 -20.35 3.15 -14.06
N THR A 137 -20.57 3.75 -15.23
CA THR A 137 -20.88 5.19 -15.38
C THR A 137 -22.27 5.44 -15.98
N SER A 138 -23.08 4.40 -16.16
CA SER A 138 -24.42 4.47 -16.75
C SER A 138 -25.44 3.64 -15.98
N GLY A 139 -26.72 3.75 -16.35
CA GLY A 139 -27.80 2.97 -15.75
C GLY A 139 -27.94 3.18 -14.25
N LEU A 140 -28.04 2.08 -13.50
CA LEU A 140 -28.23 2.10 -12.05
C LEU A 140 -27.06 2.77 -11.31
N ALA A 141 -25.81 2.58 -11.77
CA ALA A 141 -24.64 3.20 -11.16
C ALA A 141 -24.70 4.74 -11.26
N ALA A 142 -25.11 5.28 -12.42
CA ALA A 142 -25.32 6.71 -12.59
C ALA A 142 -26.53 7.23 -11.78
N ALA A 143 -27.59 6.44 -11.67
CA ALA A 143 -28.75 6.80 -10.85
C ALA A 143 -28.39 6.86 -9.35
N ASN A 144 -27.64 5.88 -8.82
CA ASN A 144 -27.15 5.86 -7.44
C ASN A 144 -26.29 7.09 -7.13
N ARG A 145 -25.35 7.43 -8.03
CA ARG A 145 -24.55 8.67 -7.94
C ARG A 145 -25.41 9.93 -7.85
N ALA A 146 -26.47 10.03 -8.64
CA ALA A 146 -27.37 11.19 -8.62
C ALA A 146 -28.14 11.29 -7.28
N VAL A 147 -28.52 10.15 -6.71
CA VAL A 147 -29.16 10.07 -5.39
C VAL A 147 -28.17 10.50 -4.29
N GLU A 148 -26.94 9.98 -4.29
CA GLU A 148 -25.87 10.39 -3.36
C GLU A 148 -25.70 11.91 -3.36
N ILE A 149 -25.60 12.52 -4.55
CA ILE A 149 -25.46 13.98 -4.72
C ILE A 149 -26.69 14.72 -4.18
N ASN A 150 -27.90 14.24 -4.48
CA ASN A 150 -29.15 14.87 -4.02
C ASN A 150 -29.28 14.86 -2.50
N PHE A 151 -28.81 13.81 -1.83
CA PHE A 151 -28.83 13.70 -0.36
C PHE A 151 -27.58 14.28 0.32
N GLY A 152 -26.62 14.81 -0.45
CA GLY A 152 -25.38 15.38 0.08
C GLY A 152 -24.44 14.33 0.67
N GLU A 153 -24.52 13.08 0.22
CA GLU A 153 -23.58 12.04 0.62
C GLU A 153 -22.19 12.32 0.04
N THR A 154 -21.16 12.06 0.86
CA THR A 154 -19.77 12.21 0.44
C THR A 154 -19.30 10.92 -0.23
N ASP A 155 -18.74 11.04 -1.43
CA ASP A 155 -18.17 9.89 -2.14
C ASP A 155 -16.79 9.53 -1.60
N TYR A 156 -16.67 8.32 -1.07
CA TYR A 156 -15.43 7.76 -0.54
C TYR A 156 -14.82 6.69 -1.46
N ARG A 157 -15.27 6.61 -2.72
CA ARG A 157 -14.71 5.65 -3.66
C ARG A 157 -13.31 6.04 -4.12
N LEU A 158 -12.48 5.02 -4.26
CA LEU A 158 -11.17 5.14 -4.92
C LEU A 158 -11.29 4.93 -6.44
N SER A 159 -12.25 4.11 -6.88
CA SER A 159 -12.57 3.87 -8.30
C SER A 159 -14.06 3.56 -8.49
N ALA A 160 -14.52 3.60 -9.74
CA ALA A 160 -15.89 3.23 -10.11
C ALA A 160 -16.07 1.72 -10.34
N SER A 161 -14.99 0.96 -10.45
CA SER A 161 -15.00 -0.50 -10.63
C SER A 161 -13.77 -1.14 -10.01
N ALA A 162 -13.86 -2.42 -9.65
CA ALA A 162 -12.69 -3.20 -9.24
C ALA A 162 -12.12 -4.02 -10.42
N TYR A 163 -10.79 -4.21 -10.48
CA TYR A 163 -10.16 -5.16 -11.41
C TYR A 163 -10.49 -4.95 -12.92
N ASP A 164 -10.73 -3.71 -13.37
CA ASP A 164 -11.12 -3.41 -14.77
C ASP A 164 -12.32 -4.21 -15.31
N HIS A 165 -13.25 -4.63 -14.44
CA HIS A 165 -14.31 -5.56 -14.82
C HIS A 165 -15.72 -4.93 -14.84
N VAL A 166 -16.51 -5.22 -15.89
CA VAL A 166 -17.85 -4.62 -16.10
C VAL A 166 -18.89 -5.01 -15.02
N LYS A 167 -18.67 -6.11 -14.30
CA LYS A 167 -19.58 -6.60 -13.23
C LYS A 167 -19.12 -6.26 -11.82
N SER A 168 -18.04 -5.49 -11.67
CA SER A 168 -17.46 -5.14 -10.38
C SER A 168 -17.60 -3.64 -10.08
N CYS A 169 -18.63 -2.99 -10.66
CA CYS A 169 -19.01 -1.65 -10.25
C CYS A 169 -19.41 -1.69 -8.77
N TYR A 170 -18.90 -0.75 -7.98
CA TYR A 170 -19.19 -0.69 -6.55
C TYR A 170 -19.46 0.75 -6.10
N ASP A 171 -20.22 0.87 -5.02
CA ASP A 171 -20.47 2.14 -4.35
C ASP A 171 -19.51 2.34 -3.16
N ARG A 172 -18.98 1.26 -2.56
CA ARG A 172 -17.99 1.29 -1.48
C ARG A 172 -17.03 0.11 -1.54
N GLU A 173 -15.81 0.32 -1.07
CA GLU A 173 -14.78 -0.71 -0.92
C GLU A 173 -14.26 -0.68 0.52
N TYR A 174 -14.12 -1.86 1.12
CA TYR A 174 -13.59 -2.02 2.47
C TYR A 174 -12.41 -2.96 2.43
N LEU A 175 -11.27 -2.50 2.95
CA LEU A 175 -10.08 -3.32 3.15
C LEU A 175 -9.96 -3.68 4.63
N PHE A 176 -9.95 -4.97 4.92
CA PHE A 176 -9.64 -5.49 6.24
C PHE A 176 -8.32 -6.26 6.16
N GLN A 177 -7.35 -5.85 6.98
CA GLN A 177 -6.11 -6.58 7.16
C GLN A 177 -6.05 -7.09 8.59
N PHE A 178 -6.03 -8.41 8.72
CA PHE A 178 -5.95 -9.07 10.02
C PHE A 178 -4.52 -9.54 10.26
N SER A 179 -4.06 -9.37 11.50
CA SER A 179 -2.90 -10.09 12.04
C SER A 179 -3.37 -10.90 13.23
N GLU A 180 -2.85 -12.11 13.33
CA GLU A 180 -3.01 -12.97 14.49
C GLU A 180 -1.70 -12.96 15.27
N MET A 181 -1.80 -12.86 16.59
CA MET A 181 -0.70 -13.06 17.52
C MET A 181 -1.05 -14.29 18.35
N ASP A 182 -0.29 -15.38 18.18
CA ASP A 182 -0.44 -16.59 18.99
C ASP A 182 -0.04 -16.27 20.45
N PRO A 183 -0.88 -16.54 21.46
CA PRO A 183 -0.60 -16.22 22.87
C PRO A 183 0.55 -17.00 23.53
#